data_AF-A0A7J5A0M1-F1
#
_entry.id   AF-A0A7J5A0M1-F1
#
_cell.length_a   1.000
_cell.length_b   1.000
_cell.length_c   1.000
_cell.angle_alpha   90.00
_cell.angle_beta   90.00
_cell.angle_gamma   90.00
#
_symmetry.space_group_name_H-M   'P 1'
#
loop_
_entity.id
_entity.type
_entity.pdbx_description
1 polymer ?
#
loop_
_entity_poly.entity_id
_entity_poly.type
_entity_poly.pdbx_seq_one_letter_code
_entity_poly.pdbx_strand_id
1 'polypeptide(L)'
;MDASSGARRWPAYAVAVLFLAYAVGKAAFALESRLGFPGGPVVPAAEHERYARDVMGVATAQWSATASGMAGACLALATVTAPGRRVPRPLMLLALAGMLLAVGAGATIMVVDGFVGLGVGWQWYHGVLGLVMIGLLVAMIRSYVVVTRRAAH
;
A
#
# COMPACT_ATOMS: atom_id res chain seq x y z
N MET A 1 24.18 23.81 2.48
CA MET A 1 22.99 23.17 3.08
C MET A 1 23.27 21.68 3.16
N ASP A 2 23.86 21.28 4.27
CA ASP A 2 24.33 19.93 4.52
C ASP A 2 23.14 18.99 4.71
N ALA A 3 22.78 18.27 3.65
CA ALA A 3 21.85 17.16 3.76
C ALA A 3 22.60 16.01 4.46
N SER A 4 22.50 16.00 5.79
CA SER A 4 23.01 14.96 6.67
C SER A 4 22.80 13.57 6.06
N SER A 5 23.93 12.89 5.84
CA SER A 5 24.07 11.63 5.13
C SER A 5 23.57 10.41 5.93
N GLY A 6 22.51 10.58 6.71
CA GLY A 6 21.73 9.50 7.32
C GLY A 6 20.57 9.13 6.42
N ALA A 7 20.38 7.85 6.13
CA ALA A 7 19.26 7.43 5.30
C ALA A 7 17.93 7.79 5.97
N ARG A 8 17.07 8.45 5.21
CA ARG A 8 15.81 9.02 5.69
C ARG A 8 14.85 7.90 6.06
N ARG A 9 14.44 7.82 7.33
CA ARG A 9 13.48 6.82 7.84
C ARG A 9 12.02 7.23 7.62
N TRP A 10 11.76 8.53 7.45
CA TRP A 10 10.40 9.07 7.34
C TRP A 10 9.53 8.42 6.25
N PRO A 11 10.03 7.99 5.06
CA PRO A 11 9.16 7.37 4.07
C PRO A 11 8.55 6.07 4.58
N ALA A 12 9.31 5.29 5.36
CA ALA A 12 8.81 4.05 5.96
C ALA A 12 7.67 4.32 6.95
N TYR A 13 7.79 5.37 7.78
CA TYR A 13 6.72 5.75 8.71
C TYR A 13 5.49 6.28 7.97
N ALA A 14 5.68 7.10 6.94
CA ALA A 14 4.57 7.59 6.12
C ALA A 14 3.81 6.44 5.43
N VAL A 15 4.54 5.51 4.81
CA VAL A 15 3.95 4.28 4.24
C VAL A 15 3.22 3.49 5.32
N ALA A 16 3.84 3.23 6.47
CA ALA A 16 3.20 2.49 7.56
C ALA A 16 1.88 3.11 8.01
N VAL A 17 1.84 4.44 8.20
CA VAL A 17 0.62 5.16 8.58
C VAL A 17 -0.47 5.02 7.51
N LEU A 18 -0.13 5.17 6.23
CA LEU A 18 -1.09 5.01 5.13
C LEU A 18 -1.66 3.59 5.07
N PHE A 19 -0.83 2.57 5.28
CA PHE A 19 -1.26 1.17 5.32
C PHE A 19 -2.15 0.85 6.52
N LEU A 20 -1.87 1.45 7.69
CA LEU A 20 -2.74 1.33 8.86
C LEU A 20 -4.08 2.04 8.64
N ALA A 21 -4.08 3.24 8.06
CA ALA A 21 -5.30 3.95 7.70
C ALA A 21 -6.14 3.14 6.71
N TYR A 22 -5.50 2.55 5.70
CA TYR A 22 -6.14 1.61 4.77
C TYR A 22 -6.72 0.40 5.51
N ALA A 23 -5.96 -0.24 6.41
CA ALA A 23 -6.44 -1.39 7.16
C ALA A 23 -7.68 -1.06 8.02
N VAL A 24 -7.66 0.07 8.73
CA VAL A 24 -8.81 0.54 9.53
C VAL A 24 -10.02 0.78 8.64
N GLY A 25 -9.85 1.46 7.51
CA GLY A 25 -10.95 1.71 6.59
C GLY A 25 -11.52 0.42 5.98
N LYS A 26 -10.67 -0.57 5.72
CA LYS A 26 -11.09 -1.90 5.26
C LYS A 26 -11.81 -2.69 6.34
N ALA A 27 -11.38 -2.59 7.60
CA ALA A 27 -12.06 -3.22 8.72
C ALA A 27 -13.48 -2.64 8.90
N ALA A 28 -13.62 -1.31 8.80
CA ALA A 28 -14.94 -0.66 8.83
C ALA A 28 -15.87 -1.17 7.73
N PHE A 29 -15.37 -1.27 6.49
CA PHE A 29 -16.14 -1.84 5.37
C PHE A 29 -16.47 -3.33 5.58
N ALA A 30 -15.58 -4.09 6.23
CA ALA A 30 -15.83 -5.49 6.55
C ALA A 30 -16.97 -5.64 7.58
N LEU A 31 -17.00 -4.79 8.62
CA LEU A 31 -18.06 -4.76 9.62
C LEU A 31 -19.42 -4.41 9.01
N GLU A 32 -19.44 -3.55 8.00
CA GLU A 32 -20.65 -3.17 7.27
C GLU A 32 -20.98 -4.10 6.09
N SER A 33 -20.16 -5.14 5.83
CA SER A 33 -20.27 -6.01 4.64
C SER A 33 -20.33 -5.25 3.31
N ARG A 34 -19.63 -4.11 3.22
CA ARG A 34 -19.57 -3.26 2.04
C ARG A 34 -18.34 -3.57 1.21
N LEU A 35 -18.48 -3.64 -0.11
CA LEU A 35 -17.37 -3.75 -1.04
C LEU A 35 -16.87 -2.35 -1.44
N GLY A 36 -15.58 -2.24 -1.78
CA GLY A 36 -14.99 -0.99 -2.25
C GLY A 36 -13.91 -0.42 -1.34
N PHE A 37 -13.57 0.84 -1.57
CA PHE A 37 -12.49 1.57 -0.91
C PHE A 37 -13.05 2.81 -0.19
N PRO A 38 -12.68 3.08 1.07
CA PRO A 38 -13.13 4.28 1.78
C PRO A 38 -12.81 5.58 1.02
N GLY A 39 -13.84 6.36 0.70
CA GLY A 39 -13.72 7.59 -0.11
C GLY A 39 -13.57 7.35 -1.61
N GLY A 40 -13.45 6.10 -2.06
CA GLY A 40 -13.41 5.70 -3.46
C GLY A 40 -14.79 5.60 -4.11
N PRO A 41 -14.84 5.16 -5.38
CA PRO A 41 -16.08 5.04 -6.14
C PRO A 41 -17.09 4.11 -5.47
N VAL A 42 -18.38 4.41 -5.62
CA VAL A 42 -19.45 3.57 -5.11
C VAL A 42 -19.49 2.28 -5.93
N VAL A 43 -19.42 1.15 -5.24
CA VAL A 43 -19.55 -0.16 -5.88
C VAL A 43 -21.04 -0.52 -6.01
N PRO A 44 -21.56 -0.83 -7.22
CA PRO A 44 -22.96 -1.21 -7.40
C PRO A 44 -23.34 -2.52 -6.68
N ALA A 45 -24.60 -2.68 -6.31
CA ALA A 45 -25.09 -3.91 -5.65
C ALA A 45 -24.85 -5.17 -6.50
N ALA A 46 -25.08 -5.09 -7.82
CA ALA A 46 -24.82 -6.19 -8.75
C ALA A 46 -23.35 -6.66 -8.73
N GLU A 47 -22.41 -5.74 -8.48
CA GLU A 47 -20.99 -6.08 -8.37
C GLU A 47 -20.66 -6.76 -7.04
N HIS A 48 -21.35 -6.40 -5.94
CA HIS A 48 -21.23 -7.11 -4.67
C HIS A 48 -21.68 -8.57 -4.81
N GLU A 49 -22.83 -8.81 -5.44
CA GLU A 49 -23.38 -10.14 -5.68
C GLU A 49 -22.48 -10.98 -6.57
N ARG A 50 -21.99 -10.40 -7.69
CA ARG A 50 -21.04 -11.06 -8.59
C ARG A 50 -19.76 -11.45 -7.86
N TYR A 51 -19.20 -10.52 -7.08
CA TYR A 51 -17.96 -10.76 -6.34
C TYR A 51 -18.12 -11.87 -5.29
N ALA A 52 -19.24 -11.84 -4.54
CA ALA A 52 -19.55 -12.87 -3.55
C ALA A 52 -19.75 -14.26 -4.17
N ARG A 53 -20.30 -14.34 -5.38
CA ARG A 53 -20.53 -15.59 -6.11
C ARG A 53 -19.25 -16.17 -6.71
N ASP A 54 -18.45 -15.32 -7.36
CA ASP A 54 -17.38 -15.78 -8.27
C ASP A 54 -15.98 -15.70 -7.66
N VAL A 55 -15.80 -14.92 -6.58
CA VAL A 55 -14.47 -14.64 -6.01
C VAL A 55 -14.40 -15.05 -4.54
N MET A 56 -15.08 -14.31 -3.66
CA MET A 56 -15.16 -14.59 -2.23
C MET A 56 -16.20 -13.69 -1.56
N GLY A 57 -16.70 -14.07 -0.38
CA GLY A 57 -17.62 -13.23 0.39
C GLY A 57 -17.05 -11.83 0.67
N VAL A 58 -17.91 -10.81 0.57
CA VAL A 58 -17.52 -9.39 0.68
C VAL A 58 -16.78 -9.09 1.99
N ALA A 59 -17.32 -9.56 3.12
CA ALA A 59 -16.67 -9.38 4.43
C ALA A 59 -15.29 -10.07 4.46
N THR A 60 -15.16 -11.27 3.92
CA THR A 60 -13.88 -11.99 3.82
C THR A 60 -12.86 -11.23 2.98
N ALA A 61 -13.28 -10.65 1.85
CA ALA A 61 -12.41 -9.82 1.03
C ALA A 61 -11.93 -8.58 1.78
N GLN A 62 -12.80 -7.90 2.51
CA GLN A 62 -12.42 -6.71 3.25
C GLN A 62 -11.56 -7.03 4.48
N TRP A 63 -11.78 -8.16 5.16
CA TRP A 63 -10.87 -8.65 6.20
C TRP A 63 -9.50 -9.06 5.63
N SER A 64 -9.47 -9.68 4.45
CA SER A 64 -8.22 -10.00 3.74
C SER A 64 -7.46 -8.72 3.36
N ALA A 65 -8.18 -7.69 2.91
CA ALA A 65 -7.61 -6.37 2.63
C ALA A 65 -7.11 -5.67 3.91
N THR A 66 -7.80 -5.85 5.04
CA THR A 66 -7.34 -5.36 6.35
C THR A 66 -6.03 -6.01 6.75
N ALA A 67 -5.95 -7.35 6.64
CA ALA A 67 -4.76 -8.12 6.94
C ALA A 67 -3.58 -7.73 6.04
N SER A 68 -3.81 -7.52 4.74
CA SER A 68 -2.77 -7.05 3.83
C SER A 68 -2.32 -5.63 4.13
N GLY A 69 -3.24 -4.75 4.57
CA GLY A 69 -2.95 -3.45 5.12
C GLY A 69 -1.98 -3.51 6.30
N MET A 70 -2.31 -4.33 7.31
CA MET A 70 -1.45 -4.55 8.47
C MET A 70 -0.09 -5.13 8.10
N ALA A 71 -0.06 -6.14 7.21
CA ALA A 71 1.18 -6.74 6.74
C ALA A 71 2.08 -5.73 6.02
N GLY A 72 1.51 -4.87 5.17
CA GLY A 72 2.23 -3.79 4.49
C GLY A 72 2.81 -2.76 5.47
N ALA A 73 2.05 -2.40 6.51
CA ALA A 73 2.56 -1.52 7.57
C ALA A 73 3.73 -2.15 8.33
N CYS A 74 3.61 -3.42 8.72
CA CYS A 74 4.69 -4.17 9.37
C CYS A 74 5.94 -4.26 8.49
N LEU A 75 5.77 -4.54 7.20
CA LEU A 75 6.86 -4.59 6.24
C LEU A 75 7.56 -3.24 6.11
N ALA A 76 6.81 -2.15 6.01
CA ALA A 76 7.37 -0.80 5.98
C ALA A 76 8.19 -0.51 7.24
N LEU A 77 7.66 -0.80 8.44
CA LEU A 77 8.39 -0.63 9.70
C LEU A 77 9.62 -1.54 9.81
N ALA A 78 9.58 -2.75 9.26
CA ALA A 78 10.73 -3.65 9.24
C ALA A 78 11.93 -3.06 8.47
N THR A 79 11.70 -2.14 7.52
CA THR A 79 12.81 -1.47 6.80
C THR A 79 13.63 -0.53 7.67
N VAL A 80 13.13 -0.11 8.83
CA VAL A 80 13.74 0.90 9.71
C VAL A 80 13.94 0.47 11.16
N THR A 81 13.37 -0.66 11.58
CA THR A 81 13.45 -1.18 12.96
C THR A 81 14.52 -2.25 13.12
N ALA A 82 15.08 -2.38 14.33
CA ALA A 82 16.13 -3.37 14.63
C ALA A 82 15.72 -4.82 14.36
N PRO A 83 14.49 -5.28 14.71
CA PRO A 83 14.06 -6.64 14.37
C PRO A 83 14.05 -6.90 12.86
N GLY A 84 13.58 -5.93 12.07
CA GLY A 84 13.54 -6.06 10.61
C GLY A 84 14.93 -6.08 9.95
N ARG A 85 15.97 -5.55 10.61
CA ARG A 85 17.36 -5.67 10.15
C ARG A 85 17.93 -7.09 10.24
N ARG A 86 17.28 -7.99 10.99
CA ARG A 86 17.67 -9.41 11.06
C ARG A 86 17.21 -10.21 9.83
N VAL A 87 16.30 -9.66 9.04
CA VAL A 87 15.81 -10.32 7.82
C VAL A 87 16.91 -10.32 6.76
N PRO A 88 17.20 -11.46 6.11
CA PRO A 88 18.15 -11.52 5.00
C PRO A 88 17.80 -10.50 3.91
N ARG A 89 18.79 -9.69 3.51
CA ARG A 89 18.60 -8.59 2.56
C ARG A 89 17.89 -9.01 1.25
N PRO A 90 18.21 -10.15 0.60
CA PRO A 90 17.51 -10.58 -0.60
C PRO A 90 16.01 -10.81 -0.37
N LEU A 91 15.64 -11.41 0.77
CA LEU A 91 14.24 -11.66 1.12
C LEU A 91 13.47 -10.36 1.37
N MET A 92 14.09 -9.41 2.08
CA MET A 92 13.46 -8.10 2.28
C MET A 92 13.27 -7.35 0.95
N LEU A 93 14.27 -7.39 0.06
CA LEU A 93 14.15 -6.76 -1.27
C LEU A 93 13.07 -7.42 -2.13
N LEU A 94 12.94 -8.75 -2.08
CA LEU A 94 11.87 -9.48 -2.76
C LEU A 94 10.50 -9.09 -2.22
N ALA A 95 10.34 -9.02 -0.90
CA ALA A 95 9.09 -8.58 -0.27
C ALA A 95 8.73 -7.14 -0.65
N LEU A 96 9.71 -6.24 -0.64
CA LEU A 96 9.53 -4.84 -1.06
C LEU A 96 9.19 -4.71 -2.55
N ALA A 97 9.78 -5.54 -3.41
CA ALA A 97 9.44 -5.57 -4.83
C ALA A 97 7.99 -6.07 -5.03
N GLY A 98 7.59 -7.13 -4.33
CA GLY A 98 6.21 -7.61 -4.34
C GLY A 98 5.21 -6.55 -3.88
N MET A 99 5.52 -5.85 -2.78
CA MET A 99 4.73 -4.73 -2.29
C MET A 99 4.63 -3.60 -3.33
N LEU A 100 5.75 -3.22 -3.96
CA LEU A 100 5.76 -2.18 -4.99
C LEU A 100 4.89 -2.57 -6.19
N LEU A 101 4.94 -3.82 -6.64
CA LEU A 101 4.14 -4.28 -7.77
C LEU A 101 2.64 -4.32 -7.41
N ALA A 102 2.28 -4.94 -6.29
CA ALA A 102 0.88 -5.08 -5.89
C ALA A 102 0.21 -3.72 -5.65
N VAL A 103 0.89 -2.84 -4.91
CA VAL A 103 0.35 -1.53 -4.51
C VAL A 103 0.48 -0.53 -5.65
N GLY A 104 1.61 -0.58 -6.38
CA GLY A 104 1.85 0.25 -7.55
C GLY A 104 0.85 -0.01 -8.67
N ALA A 105 0.43 -1.25 -8.89
CA ALA A 105 -0.63 -1.56 -9.86
C ALA A 105 -1.95 -0.89 -9.49
N GLY A 106 -2.40 -1.03 -8.23
CA GLY A 106 -3.62 -0.36 -7.75
C GLY A 106 -3.52 1.16 -7.82
N ALA A 107 -2.39 1.73 -7.38
CA ALA A 107 -2.13 3.17 -7.46
C ALA A 107 -2.12 3.67 -8.92
N THR A 108 -1.58 2.89 -9.85
CA THR A 108 -1.59 3.23 -11.28
C THR A 108 -3.01 3.24 -11.85
N ILE A 109 -3.86 2.30 -11.45
CA ILE A 109 -5.29 2.33 -11.83
C ILE A 109 -5.95 3.62 -11.33
N MET A 110 -5.71 4.02 -10.08
CA MET A 110 -6.24 5.27 -9.52
C MET A 110 -5.73 6.51 -10.28
N VAL A 111 -4.44 6.51 -10.68
CA VAL A 111 -3.83 7.59 -11.46
C VAL A 111 -4.47 7.70 -12.83
N VAL A 112 -4.53 6.59 -13.57
CA VAL A 112 -5.03 6.60 -14.95
C VAL A 112 -6.53 6.90 -14.95
N ASP A 113 -7.32 6.24 -14.11
CA ASP A 113 -8.76 6.53 -14.07
C ASP A 113 -9.06 7.94 -13.56
N GLY A 114 -8.34 8.43 -12.55
CA GLY A 114 -8.54 9.76 -11.98
C GLY A 114 -8.16 10.93 -12.89
N PHE A 115 -7.20 10.76 -13.80
CA PHE A 115 -6.75 11.82 -14.71
C PHE A 115 -7.20 11.65 -16.16
N VAL A 116 -7.40 10.41 -16.61
CA VAL A 116 -7.71 10.08 -18.02
C VAL A 116 -9.13 9.54 -18.17
N GLY A 117 -9.68 8.90 -17.15
CA GLY A 117 -11.03 8.31 -17.17
C GLY A 117 -11.05 6.93 -17.84
N LEU A 118 -10.94 5.87 -17.04
CA LEU A 118 -11.14 4.47 -17.42
C LEU A 118 -12.59 4.00 -17.20
N GLY A 119 -13.42 4.82 -16.55
CA GLY A 119 -14.82 4.51 -16.25
C GLY A 119 -15.03 3.79 -14.91
N VAL A 120 -14.00 3.70 -14.06
CA VAL A 120 -14.11 3.09 -12.72
C VAL A 120 -14.69 4.09 -11.71
N GLY A 121 -14.51 5.39 -11.94
CA GLY A 121 -15.12 6.49 -11.19
C GLY A 121 -14.19 7.17 -10.17
N TRP A 122 -12.90 6.84 -10.19
CA TRP A 122 -11.88 7.52 -9.39
C TRP A 122 -11.79 8.99 -9.81
N GLN A 123 -11.58 9.84 -8.82
CA GLN A 123 -11.47 11.29 -9.00
C GLN A 123 -10.01 11.73 -9.07
N TRP A 124 -9.73 12.92 -9.61
CA TRP A 124 -8.36 13.44 -9.78
C TRP A 124 -7.51 13.38 -8.49
N TYR A 125 -8.10 13.64 -7.33
CA TYR A 125 -7.38 13.62 -6.05
C TYR A 125 -6.97 12.20 -5.63
N HIS A 126 -7.68 11.18 -6.08
CA HIS A 126 -7.25 9.78 -5.94
C HIS A 126 -6.06 9.47 -6.85
N GLY A 127 -6.03 10.07 -8.04
CA GLY A 127 -4.86 10.00 -8.91
C GLY A 127 -3.62 10.63 -8.27
N VAL A 128 -3.78 11.79 -7.63
CA VAL A 128 -2.71 12.41 -6.82
C VAL A 128 -2.27 11.49 -5.68
N LEU A 129 -3.21 10.89 -4.95
CA LEU A 129 -2.90 9.93 -3.89
C LEU A 129 -2.10 8.73 -4.43
N GLY A 130 -2.46 8.21 -5.61
CA GLY A 130 -1.72 7.14 -6.28
C GLY A 130 -0.27 7.53 -6.59
N LEU A 131 -0.04 8.73 -7.14
CA LEU A 131 1.31 9.26 -7.38
C LEU A 131 2.12 9.38 -6.09
N VAL A 132 1.51 9.93 -5.04
CA VAL A 132 2.14 10.06 -3.72
C VAL A 132 2.53 8.68 -3.17
N MET A 133 1.63 7.70 -3.27
CA MET A 133 1.89 6.35 -2.77
C MET A 133 3.06 5.69 -3.52
N ILE A 134 3.10 5.79 -4.86
CA ILE A 134 4.22 5.28 -5.67
C ILE A 134 5.53 5.96 -5.26
N GLY A 135 5.52 7.29 -5.15
CA GLY A 135 6.69 8.07 -4.74
C GLY A 135 7.22 7.67 -3.35
N LEU A 136 6.32 7.45 -2.38
CA LEU A 136 6.68 7.01 -1.03
C LEU A 136 7.26 5.60 -1.02
N LEU A 137 6.69 4.66 -1.78
CA LEU A 137 7.23 3.30 -1.90
C LEU A 137 8.65 3.32 -2.49
N VAL A 138 8.85 4.04 -3.59
CA VAL A 138 10.17 4.19 -4.22
C VAL A 138 11.17 4.84 -3.26
N ALA A 139 10.76 5.89 -2.54
CA ALA A 139 11.61 6.57 -1.56
C ALA A 139 12.00 5.65 -0.39
N MET A 140 11.04 4.87 0.14
CA MET A 140 11.28 3.89 1.20
C MET A 140 12.24 2.80 0.74
N ILE A 141 12.02 2.20 -0.43
CA ILE A 141 12.88 1.15 -1.00
C ILE A 141 14.28 1.68 -1.24
N ARG A 142 14.41 2.87 -1.85
CA ARG A 142 15.71 3.52 -2.07
C ARG A 142 16.44 3.75 -0.74
N SER A 143 15.74 4.24 0.28
CA SER A 143 16.32 4.43 1.62
C SER A 143 16.84 3.12 2.20
N TYR A 144 16.04 2.04 2.15
CA TYR A 144 16.44 0.71 2.62
C TYR A 144 17.69 0.18 1.88
N VAL A 145 17.72 0.30 0.55
CA VAL A 145 18.86 -0.13 -0.28
C VAL A 145 20.14 0.62 0.10
N VAL A 146 20.06 1.94 0.29
CA VAL A 146 21.23 2.76 0.65
C VAL A 146 21.77 2.38 2.03
N VAL A 147 20.92 2.19 3.04
CA VAL A 147 21.36 1.79 4.39
C VAL A 147 22.04 0.43 4.36
N THR A 148 21.42 -0.53 3.69
CA THR A 148 21.88 -1.92 3.76
C THR A 148 23.10 -2.20 2.90
N ARG A 149 23.36 -1.41 1.84
CA ARG A 149 24.63 -1.47 1.10
C ARG A 149 25.80 -0.98 1.95
N ARG A 150 25.63 0.08 2.74
CA ARG A 150 26.69 0.61 3.61
C ARG A 150 27.07 -0.33 4.75
N ALA A 151 26.17 -1.22 5.18
CA ALA A 151 26.45 -2.19 6.23
C ALA A 151 27.16 -3.46 5.72
N ALA A 152 27.32 -3.63 4.40
CA ALA A 152 27.98 -4.78 3.78
C ALA A 152 29.45 -4.50 3.39
N HIS A 153 29.92 -3.26 3.61
CA HIS A 153 31.30 -2.81 3.44
C HIS A 153 31.83 -2.36 4.80
#